data_AF-A0A383D2K8-F1
#
_entry.id   AF-A0A383D2K8-F1
#
_cell.length_a   1.000
_cell.length_b   1.000
_cell.length_c   1.000
_cell.angle_alpha   90.00
_cell.angle_beta   90.00
_cell.angle_gamma   90.00
#
_symmetry.space_group_name_H-M   'P 1'
#
loop_
_entity.id
_entity.type
_entity.pdbx_description
1 polymer ?
#
loop_
_entity_poly.entity_id
_entity_poly.type
_entity_poly.pdbx_seq_one_letter_code
_entity_poly.pdbx_strand_id
1 'polypeptide(L)'
;LQDFYYIYNLPREVLEDLVFSFEYEHVNGSDKGEMGSSRECFFEAVEEWENDYRPGSLSWREEGGQVIISDSRNRTTAGDMALSPADSLVYRLCESPLTVTSLCKRLPRHAPSAEAEIGGPTGIERRLKSFEARGLSYEEDGRYLSLGVPKDSASWILEV
;
A
#
# COMPACT_ATOMS: atom_id res chain seq x y z
N LEU A 1 -16.48 14.66 -11.94
CA LEU A 1 -15.81 15.98 -11.70
C LEU A 1 -15.66 16.31 -10.21
N GLN A 2 -16.48 15.77 -9.31
CA GLN A 2 -16.42 16.12 -7.88
C GLN A 2 -15.23 15.47 -7.13
N ASP A 3 -14.69 14.36 -7.64
CA ASP A 3 -13.60 13.61 -6.97
C ASP A 3 -12.19 14.09 -7.31
N PHE A 4 -12.01 14.83 -8.42
CA PHE A 4 -10.69 15.33 -8.86
C PHE A 4 -10.07 16.32 -7.87
N TYR A 5 -10.89 17.01 -7.09
CA TYR A 5 -10.46 18.01 -6.11
C TYR A 5 -9.67 17.42 -4.94
N TYR A 6 -9.87 16.14 -4.63
CA TYR A 6 -9.20 15.50 -3.48
C TYR A 6 -7.83 14.92 -3.84
N ILE A 7 -7.55 14.74 -5.14
CA ILE A 7 -6.32 14.10 -5.62
C ILE A 7 -5.25 15.15 -5.96
N TYR A 8 -5.66 16.32 -6.48
CA TYR A 8 -4.76 17.38 -6.89
C TYR A 8 -4.97 18.63 -6.04
N ASN A 9 -3.95 19.00 -5.26
CA ASN A 9 -3.96 20.21 -4.43
C ASN A 9 -3.68 21.47 -5.28
N LEU A 10 -4.53 21.73 -6.27
CA LEU A 10 -4.46 22.87 -7.17
C LEU A 10 -5.73 23.73 -7.05
N PRO A 11 -5.65 25.04 -7.33
CA PRO A 11 -6.81 25.92 -7.36
C PRO A 11 -7.86 25.42 -8.36
N ARG A 12 -9.14 25.65 -8.04
CA ARG A 12 -10.29 25.16 -8.83
C ARG A 12 -10.23 25.61 -10.28
N GLU A 13 -9.79 26.83 -10.52
CA GLU A 13 -9.68 27.44 -11.83
C GLU A 13 -8.64 26.71 -12.70
N VAL A 14 -7.56 26.21 -12.08
CA VAL A 14 -6.50 25.45 -12.74
C VAL A 14 -6.94 24.01 -13.04
N LEU A 15 -7.76 23.43 -12.17
CA LEU A 15 -8.35 22.09 -12.39
C LEU A 15 -9.39 22.09 -13.51
N GLU A 16 -10.19 23.15 -13.63
CA GLU A 16 -11.13 23.32 -14.74
C GLU A 16 -10.37 23.44 -16.07
N ASP A 17 -9.28 24.22 -16.12
CA ASP A 17 -8.40 24.30 -17.29
C ASP A 17 -7.73 22.96 -17.63
N LEU A 18 -7.35 22.14 -16.64
CA LEU A 18 -6.75 20.81 -16.87
C LEU A 18 -7.71 19.82 -17.54
N VAL A 19 -9.01 19.90 -17.22
CA VAL A 19 -10.03 19.04 -17.84
C VAL A 19 -10.26 19.41 -19.31
N PHE A 20 -10.08 20.68 -19.66
CA PHE A 20 -10.20 21.18 -21.04
C PHE A 20 -8.88 21.22 -21.81
N SER A 21 -7.72 21.09 -21.15
CA SER A 21 -6.38 21.07 -21.78
C SER A 21 -6.06 19.75 -22.50
N PHE A 22 -6.97 18.77 -22.46
CA PHE A 22 -6.92 17.61 -23.36
C PHE A 22 -7.61 17.92 -24.70
N GLU A 23 -7.32 19.07 -25.31
CA GLU A 23 -7.54 19.25 -26.74
C GLU A 23 -6.47 18.45 -27.48
N TYR A 24 -6.84 17.23 -27.84
CA TYR A 24 -6.04 16.40 -28.74
C TYR A 24 -6.13 17.02 -30.14
N GLU A 25 -5.18 17.87 -30.50
CA GLU A 25 -5.01 18.28 -31.90
C GLU A 25 -4.64 17.02 -32.71
N HIS A 26 -5.62 16.50 -33.44
CA HIS A 26 -5.37 15.52 -34.49
C HIS A 26 -4.55 16.22 -35.58
N VAL A 27 -3.23 15.96 -35.58
CA VAL A 27 -2.26 16.51 -36.54
C VAL A 27 -2.63 16.22 -38.01
N ASN A 28 -3.57 15.30 -38.25
CA ASN A 28 -4.12 15.04 -39.57
C ASN A 28 -5.60 15.35 -39.54
N GLY A 29 -6.04 16.30 -40.37
CA GLY A 29 -7.44 16.72 -40.56
C GLY A 29 -8.31 15.62 -41.16
N SER A 30 -8.40 14.48 -40.47
CA SER A 30 -9.33 13.41 -40.78
C SER A 30 -10.67 13.77 -40.16
N ASP A 31 -11.56 14.24 -41.02
CA ASP A 31 -12.98 14.30 -40.78
C ASP A 31 -13.49 13.01 -40.13
N LYS A 32 -14.37 13.21 -39.15
CA LYS A 32 -15.36 12.27 -38.60
C LYS A 32 -15.56 11.02 -39.47
N GLY A 33 -14.94 9.88 -39.12
CA GLY A 33 -15.19 8.64 -39.86
C GLY A 33 -14.45 7.38 -39.42
N GLU A 34 -13.18 7.47 -39.03
CA GLU A 34 -12.35 6.25 -38.84
C GLU A 34 -11.70 6.16 -37.45
N MET A 35 -12.44 6.54 -36.42
CA MET A 35 -12.05 6.36 -35.01
C MET A 35 -12.90 5.27 -34.33
N GLY A 36 -13.42 4.30 -35.12
CA GLY A 36 -14.29 3.23 -34.62
C GLY A 36 -13.51 2.21 -33.78
N SER A 37 -12.45 1.65 -34.34
CA SER A 37 -11.73 0.53 -33.71
C SER A 37 -10.89 0.92 -32.49
N SER A 38 -10.18 2.05 -32.52
CA SER A 38 -9.31 2.43 -31.39
C SER A 38 -10.08 2.83 -30.14
N ARG A 39 -11.28 3.40 -30.31
CA ARG A 39 -12.17 3.77 -29.21
C ARG A 39 -12.82 2.52 -28.62
N GLU A 40 -13.33 1.63 -29.47
CA GLU A 40 -13.91 0.35 -29.06
C GLU A 40 -12.88 -0.51 -28.31
N CYS A 41 -11.66 -0.67 -28.83
CA CYS A 41 -10.59 -1.40 -28.13
C CYS A 41 -10.20 -0.75 -26.78
N PHE A 42 -10.27 0.58 -26.66
CA PHE A 42 -10.03 1.25 -25.39
C PHE A 42 -11.14 0.95 -24.38
N PHE A 43 -12.40 1.02 -24.79
CA PHE A 43 -13.53 0.70 -23.89
C PHE A 43 -13.55 -0.78 -23.53
N GLU A 44 -13.26 -1.69 -24.46
CA GLU A 44 -13.11 -3.12 -24.17
C GLU A 44 -11.96 -3.37 -23.18
N ALA A 45 -10.82 -2.70 -23.33
CA ALA A 45 -9.71 -2.83 -22.38
C ALA A 45 -10.02 -2.24 -21.00
N VAL A 46 -10.80 -1.14 -20.94
CA VAL A 46 -11.28 -0.57 -19.68
C VAL A 46 -12.31 -1.49 -19.02
N GLU A 47 -13.24 -2.05 -19.79
CA GLU A 47 -14.26 -2.98 -19.30
C GLU A 47 -13.62 -4.30 -18.85
N GLU A 48 -12.64 -4.83 -19.58
CA GLU A 48 -11.82 -5.96 -19.16
C GLU A 48 -11.06 -5.62 -17.87
N TRP A 49 -10.44 -4.44 -17.79
CA TRP A 49 -9.78 -3.99 -16.57
C TRP A 49 -10.75 -3.87 -15.40
N GLU A 50 -11.92 -3.25 -15.56
CA GLU A 50 -12.93 -3.10 -14.49
C GLU A 50 -13.48 -4.45 -14.02
N ASN A 51 -13.74 -5.37 -14.95
CA ASN A 51 -14.25 -6.71 -14.63
C ASN A 51 -13.18 -7.61 -13.97
N ASP A 52 -11.90 -7.47 -14.35
CA ASP A 52 -10.77 -8.21 -13.79
C ASP A 52 -10.01 -7.43 -12.70
N TYR A 53 -10.47 -6.23 -12.33
CA TYR A 53 -9.85 -5.42 -11.29
C TYR A 53 -10.16 -6.02 -9.93
N ARG A 54 -9.24 -6.86 -9.46
CA ARG A 54 -9.19 -7.24 -8.04
C ARG A 54 -8.37 -6.20 -7.29
N PRO A 55 -8.97 -5.44 -6.35
CA PRO A 55 -8.20 -4.54 -5.51
C PRO A 55 -7.15 -5.36 -4.76
N GLY A 56 -5.89 -4.96 -4.90
CA GLY A 56 -4.80 -5.57 -4.17
C GLY A 56 -4.94 -5.29 -2.67
N SER A 57 -4.69 -6.30 -1.86
CA SER A 57 -4.73 -6.19 -0.40
C SER A 57 -3.40 -6.57 0.22
N LEU A 58 -3.08 -5.93 1.35
CA LEU A 58 -2.00 -6.34 2.24
C LEU A 58 -2.63 -6.77 3.55
N SER A 59 -2.50 -8.05 3.88
CA SER A 59 -3.02 -8.60 5.13
C SER A 59 -1.97 -9.45 5.82
N TRP A 60 -2.18 -9.75 7.09
CA TRP A 60 -1.30 -10.65 7.82
C TRP A 60 -2.06 -11.51 8.81
N ARG A 61 -1.45 -12.62 9.20
CA ARG A 61 -1.95 -13.52 10.25
C ARG A 61 -0.80 -14.04 11.10
N GLU A 62 -1.12 -14.57 12.27
CA GLU A 62 -0.13 -15.19 13.14
C GLU A 62 -0.19 -16.71 13.01
N GLU A 63 0.94 -17.34 12.72
CA GLU A 63 1.10 -18.80 12.71
C GLU A 63 2.38 -19.16 13.48
N GLY A 64 2.26 -19.95 14.54
CA GLY A 64 3.42 -20.41 15.31
C GLY A 64 4.27 -19.29 15.93
N GLY A 65 3.66 -18.14 16.26
CA GLY A 65 4.38 -16.96 16.79
C GLY A 65 5.05 -16.09 15.73
N GLN A 66 4.89 -16.42 14.45
CA GLN A 66 5.40 -15.66 13.31
C GLN A 66 4.26 -14.94 12.58
N VAL A 67 4.58 -13.76 12.07
CA VAL A 67 3.69 -13.01 11.19
C VAL A 67 3.86 -13.54 9.78
N ILE A 68 2.76 -13.98 9.17
CA ILE A 68 2.67 -14.35 7.76
C ILE A 68 1.96 -13.22 7.02
N ILE A 69 2.68 -12.53 6.15
CA ILE A 69 2.15 -11.46 5.30
C ILE A 69 1.59 -12.06 4.01
N SER A 70 0.35 -11.76 3.67
CA SER A 70 -0.24 -12.00 2.36
C SER A 70 -0.33 -10.66 1.61
N ASP A 71 0.46 -10.49 0.54
CA ASP A 71 0.43 -9.28 -0.29
C ASP A 71 -0.07 -9.63 -1.70
N SER A 72 -1.20 -9.05 -2.09
CA SER A 72 -1.79 -9.17 -3.43
C SER A 72 -1.78 -7.85 -4.21
N ARG A 73 -1.13 -6.80 -3.69
CA ARG A 73 -1.01 -5.49 -4.36
C ARG A 73 -0.17 -5.57 -5.62
N ASN A 74 0.80 -6.49 -5.66
CA ASN A 74 1.60 -6.75 -6.84
C ASN A 74 1.34 -8.19 -7.32
N ARG A 75 0.66 -8.32 -8.48
CA ARG A 75 0.32 -9.61 -9.10
C ARG A 75 1.54 -10.48 -9.42
N THR A 76 2.71 -9.87 -9.64
CA THR A 76 3.95 -10.60 -9.96
C THR A 76 4.64 -11.22 -8.75
N THR A 77 4.36 -10.71 -7.55
CA THR A 77 4.95 -11.18 -6.29
C THR A 77 3.88 -11.67 -5.32
N ALA A 78 2.70 -12.01 -5.84
CA ALA A 78 1.58 -12.46 -5.03
C ALA A 78 1.97 -13.76 -4.30
N GLY A 79 1.92 -13.73 -2.97
CA GLY A 79 2.31 -14.86 -2.16
C GLY A 79 2.35 -14.54 -0.68
N ASP A 80 2.40 -15.61 0.11
CA ASP A 80 2.59 -15.52 1.54
C ASP A 80 4.09 -15.44 1.86
N MET A 81 4.46 -14.49 2.74
CA MET A 81 5.81 -14.37 3.25
C MET A 81 5.82 -14.42 4.78
N ALA A 82 6.56 -15.39 5.33
CA ALA A 82 6.83 -15.46 6.75
C ALA A 82 7.91 -14.45 7.15
N LEU A 83 7.63 -13.65 8.18
CA LEU A 83 8.65 -12.84 8.85
C LEU A 83 9.41 -13.69 9.86
N SER A 84 10.68 -13.36 10.11
CA SER A 84 11.43 -13.97 11.22
C SER A 84 10.73 -13.68 12.56
N PRO A 85 10.96 -14.45 13.63
CA PRO A 85 10.34 -14.16 14.93
C PRO A 85 10.63 -12.74 15.45
N ALA A 86 11.86 -12.25 15.28
CA ALA A 86 12.25 -10.89 15.62
C ALA A 86 11.52 -9.84 14.78
N ASP A 87 11.42 -10.06 13.46
CA ASP A 87 10.72 -9.15 12.54
C ASP A 87 9.21 -9.13 12.81
N SER A 88 8.64 -10.30 13.11
CA SER A 88 7.23 -10.47 13.48
C SER A 88 6.87 -9.65 14.72
N LEU A 89 7.77 -9.61 15.71
CA LEU A 89 7.56 -8.83 16.91
C LEU A 89 7.60 -7.32 16.63
N VAL A 90 8.61 -6.85 15.88
CA VAL A 90 8.70 -5.42 15.50
C VAL A 90 7.49 -5.00 14.68
N TYR A 91 7.09 -5.84 13.72
CA TYR A 91 5.96 -5.57 12.84
C TYR A 91 4.64 -5.45 13.61
N ARG A 92 4.34 -6.36 14.53
CA ARG A 92 3.14 -6.29 15.38
C ARG A 92 3.12 -5.07 16.29
N LEU A 93 4.26 -4.72 16.88
CA LEU A 93 4.33 -3.51 17.71
C LEU A 93 3.99 -2.24 16.94
N CYS A 94 4.27 -2.23 15.63
CA CYS A 94 3.94 -1.14 14.73
C CYS A 94 2.50 -1.17 14.18
N GLU A 95 1.58 -2.00 14.70
CA GLU A 95 0.13 -1.85 14.43
C GLU A 95 -0.42 -0.49 14.91
N SER A 96 0.31 0.16 15.81
CA SER A 96 0.12 1.56 16.19
C SER A 96 1.36 2.37 15.82
N PRO A 97 1.26 3.66 15.47
CA PRO A 97 2.41 4.47 15.09
C PRO A 97 3.44 4.59 16.23
N LEU A 98 4.66 4.09 16.02
CA LEU A 98 5.72 4.08 17.01
C LEU A 98 7.05 4.61 16.48
N THR A 99 7.78 5.31 17.34
CA THR A 99 9.17 5.69 17.08
C THR A 99 10.12 4.54 17.43
N VAL A 100 11.33 4.55 16.85
CA VAL A 100 12.42 3.60 17.20
C VAL A 100 12.68 3.58 18.70
N THR A 101 12.76 4.76 19.33
CA THR A 101 12.96 4.88 20.78
C THR A 101 11.84 4.20 21.58
N SER A 102 10.59 4.28 21.10
CA SER A 102 9.46 3.62 21.74
C SER A 102 9.53 2.10 21.58
N LEU A 103 9.94 1.62 20.40
CA LEU A 103 10.16 0.20 20.14
C LEU A 103 11.26 -0.38 21.04
N CYS A 104 12.41 0.31 21.18
CA CYS A 104 13.47 -0.09 22.11
C CYS A 104 12.96 -0.27 23.54
N LYS A 105 12.04 0.57 24.00
CA LYS A 105 11.47 0.47 25.36
C LYS A 105 10.43 -0.65 25.51
N ARG A 106 9.74 -1.00 24.42
CA ARG A 106 8.66 -1.99 24.43
C ARG A 106 9.18 -3.40 24.19
N LEU A 107 10.13 -3.58 23.27
CA LEU A 107 10.65 -4.90 22.87
C LEU A 107 11.07 -5.78 24.06
N PRO A 108 11.85 -5.30 25.05
CA PRO A 108 12.26 -6.14 26.19
C PRO A 108 11.09 -6.62 27.07
N ARG A 109 9.94 -5.92 27.03
CA ARG A 109 8.74 -6.32 27.79
C ARG A 109 7.98 -7.46 27.14
N HIS A 110 8.11 -7.61 25.83
CA HIS A 110 7.44 -8.67 25.06
C HIS A 110 8.36 -9.87 24.84
N ALA A 111 9.66 -9.62 24.60
CA ALA A 111 10.65 -10.66 24.43
C ALA A 111 12.02 -10.16 24.93
N PRO A 112 12.38 -10.43 26.19
CA PRO A 112 13.64 -9.96 26.80
C PRO A 112 14.90 -10.35 26.01
N SER A 113 14.89 -11.51 25.34
CA SER A 113 16.00 -11.99 24.52
C SER A 113 16.05 -11.40 23.11
N ALA A 114 14.95 -10.81 22.63
CA ALA A 114 14.85 -10.34 21.24
C ALA A 114 15.72 -9.11 20.98
N GLU A 115 16.05 -8.31 22.00
CA GLU A 115 16.87 -7.10 21.82
C GLU A 115 18.27 -7.43 21.26
N ALA A 116 18.88 -8.51 21.74
CA ALA A 116 20.20 -8.97 21.29
C ALA A 116 20.15 -9.48 19.83
N GLU A 117 19.09 -10.22 19.47
CA GLU A 117 18.88 -10.73 18.11
C GLU A 117 18.55 -9.60 17.11
N ILE A 118 17.80 -8.60 17.57
CA ILE A 118 17.47 -7.43 16.77
C ILE A 118 18.72 -6.57 16.55
N GLY A 119 19.60 -6.45 17.54
CA GLY A 119 20.80 -5.61 17.47
C GLY A 119 20.53 -4.16 17.89
N GLY A 120 19.62 -3.97 18.86
CA GLY A 120 19.33 -2.66 19.44
C GLY A 120 18.72 -1.64 18.46
N PRO A 121 18.88 -0.33 18.71
CA PRO A 121 18.25 0.73 17.92
C PRO A 121 18.56 0.67 16.42
N THR A 122 19.84 0.49 16.05
CA THR A 122 20.27 0.40 14.64
C THR A 122 19.68 -0.85 13.95
N GLY A 123 19.53 -1.93 14.70
CA GLY A 123 18.89 -3.15 14.22
C GLY A 123 17.40 -3.01 13.96
N ILE A 124 16.71 -2.21 14.79
CA ILE A 124 15.30 -1.85 14.59
C ILE A 124 15.14 -0.96 13.37
N GLU A 125 15.94 0.11 13.25
CA GLU A 125 15.89 1.02 12.10
C GLU A 125 16.09 0.29 10.77
N ARG A 126 17.06 -0.62 10.71
CA ARG A 126 17.31 -1.42 9.50
C ARG A 126 16.10 -2.26 9.09
N ARG A 127 15.40 -2.84 10.06
CA ARG A 127 14.18 -3.64 9.82
C ARG A 127 13.04 -2.77 9.35
N LEU A 128 12.81 -1.64 10.00
CA LEU A 128 11.78 -0.68 9.61
C LEU A 128 12.02 -0.14 8.20
N LYS A 129 13.26 0.21 7.86
CA LYS A 129 13.62 0.61 6.49
C LYS A 129 13.44 -0.51 5.47
N SER A 130 13.71 -1.76 5.86
CA SER A 130 13.42 -2.93 5.02
C SER A 130 11.91 -3.13 4.81
N PHE A 131 11.09 -2.92 5.84
CA PHE A 131 9.63 -2.97 5.72
C PHE A 131 9.10 -1.87 4.81
N GLU A 132 9.58 -0.63 4.97
CA GLU A 132 9.22 0.51 4.12
C GLU A 132 9.59 0.26 2.66
N ALA A 133 10.82 -0.20 2.39
CA ALA A 133 11.27 -0.53 1.02
C ALA A 133 10.43 -1.63 0.35
N ARG A 134 9.76 -2.46 1.15
CA ARG A 134 8.85 -3.53 0.70
C ARG A 134 7.38 -3.13 0.74
N GLY A 135 7.08 -1.88 1.08
CA GLY A 135 5.72 -1.37 1.23
C GLY A 135 4.93 -2.05 2.34
N LEU A 136 5.59 -2.60 3.36
CA LEU A 136 4.96 -3.26 4.51
C LEU A 136 4.68 -2.30 5.67
N SER A 137 5.44 -1.20 5.74
CA SER A 137 5.24 -0.15 6.73
C SER A 137 5.29 1.23 6.07
N TYR A 138 4.69 2.21 6.73
CA TYR A 138 4.76 3.62 6.39
C TYR A 138 5.48 4.38 7.51
N GLU A 139 6.22 5.42 7.13
CA GLU A 139 6.92 6.30 8.06
C GLU A 139 6.44 7.75 7.89
N GLU A 140 6.14 8.39 9.01
CA GLU A 140 5.77 9.80 9.07
C GLU A 140 6.23 10.40 10.40
N ASP A 141 6.94 11.52 10.35
CA ASP A 141 7.49 12.23 11.51
C ASP A 141 8.28 11.32 12.48
N GLY A 142 9.06 10.37 11.93
CA GLY A 142 9.85 9.41 12.67
C GLY A 142 9.05 8.29 13.34
N ARG A 143 7.76 8.15 12.99
CA ARG A 143 6.86 7.11 13.49
C ARG A 143 6.57 6.11 12.39
N TYR A 144 6.60 4.84 12.73
CA TYR A 144 6.39 3.73 11.82
C TYR A 144 5.07 3.04 12.13
N LEU A 145 4.31 2.74 11.08
CA LEU A 145 3.03 2.04 11.11
C LEU A 145 3.07 0.86 10.12
N SER A 146 2.68 -0.32 10.58
CA SER A 146 2.48 -1.50 9.74
C SER A 146 1.23 -1.33 8.90
N LEU A 147 1.34 -1.57 7.59
CA LEU A 147 0.26 -1.33 6.64
C LEU A 147 -0.68 -2.53 6.47
N GLY A 148 -0.24 -3.72 6.85
CA GLY A 148 -1.05 -4.92 6.70
C GLY A 148 -2.20 -4.98 7.70
N VAL A 149 -3.39 -5.32 7.22
CA VAL A 149 -4.57 -5.54 8.07
C VAL A 149 -4.55 -6.96 8.63
N PRO A 150 -4.75 -7.17 9.95
CA PRO A 150 -4.79 -8.52 10.51
C PRO A 150 -6.03 -9.27 10.01
N LYS A 151 -5.85 -10.50 9.48
CA LYS A 151 -6.96 -11.32 8.93
C LYS A 151 -8.01 -11.68 9.99
N ASP A 152 -7.60 -11.86 11.24
CA ASP A 152 -8.49 -12.23 12.34
C ASP A 152 -9.22 -11.02 12.96
N SER A 153 -8.93 -9.80 12.51
CA SER A 153 -9.61 -8.57 12.96
C SER A 153 -10.95 -8.32 12.26
N ALA A 154 -11.60 -9.37 11.75
CA ALA A 154 -12.82 -9.34 10.94
C ALA A 154 -14.09 -8.84 11.67
N SER A 155 -13.96 -8.04 12.73
CA SER A 155 -15.08 -7.33 13.36
C SER A 155 -15.47 -6.03 12.63
N TRP A 156 -14.68 -5.58 11.63
CA TRP A 156 -14.91 -4.30 10.93
C TRP A 156 -15.15 -4.43 9.42
N ILE A 157 -15.04 -5.65 8.86
CA ILE A 157 -15.46 -5.88 7.46
C ILE A 157 -16.97 -6.07 7.50
N LEU A 158 -17.68 -4.94 7.54
CA LEU A 158 -19.11 -4.90 7.27
C LEU A 158 -19.35 -5.50 5.89
N GLU A 159 -20.34 -6.39 5.84
CA GLU A 159 -21.01 -6.81 4.63
C GLU A 159 -21.35 -5.56 3.80
N VAL A 160 -20.82 -5.49 2.57
CA VAL A 160 -21.29 -4.61 1.51
C VAL A 160 -21.70 -5.49 0.35
#